data_AF-A0A519RG16-F1
#
_entry.id   AF-A0A519RG16-F1
#
_cell.length_a   1.000
_cell.length_b   1.000
_cell.length_c   1.000
_cell.angle_alpha   90.00
_cell.angle_beta   90.00
_cell.angle_gamma   90.00
#
_symmetry.space_group_name_H-M   'P 1'
#
loop_
_entity.id
_entity.type
_entity.pdbx_description
1 polymer ?
#
loop_
_entity_poly.entity_id
_entity_poly.type
_entity_poly.pdbx_seq_one_letter_code
_entity_poly.pdbx_strand_id
1 'polypeptide(L)'
;LIAFPCVVFSQTEQHLKASENFLEVSGARSSFDDVVNTMLATQTQTVPVEHRDKFTKVMKEFFAKYFSFDILKPKIAKMYAEEFSENELKDLTVFYSSGTGKKFASKLGFLTKRGMEIGETTVQEHKDELTKMIQSEFGQ
;
A
#
# COMPACT_ATOMS: atom_id res chain seq x y z
N LEU A 1 20.01 -9.08 16.57
CA LEU A 1 18.65 -9.32 16.04
C LEU A 1 17.71 -9.49 17.23
N ILE A 2 16.94 -8.46 17.57
CA ILE A 2 15.92 -8.56 18.62
C ILE A 2 14.74 -9.27 17.97
N ALA A 3 14.48 -10.52 18.38
CA ALA A 3 13.29 -11.25 17.97
C ALA A 3 12.08 -10.57 18.62
N PHE A 4 11.28 -9.86 17.83
CA PHE A 4 9.95 -9.44 18.29
C PHE A 4 9.13 -10.70 18.52
N PRO A 5 8.54 -10.89 19.73
CA PRO A 5 7.62 -11.98 19.93
C PRO A 5 6.48 -11.82 18.93
N CYS A 6 6.25 -12.83 18.10
CA CYS A 6 5.08 -12.92 17.25
C CYS A 6 3.89 -13.09 18.19
N VAL A 7 3.30 -11.98 18.64
CA VAL A 7 2.07 -11.99 19.41
C VAL A 7 0.96 -12.33 18.42
N VAL A 8 0.67 -13.62 18.29
CA VAL A 8 -0.46 -14.08 17.48
C VAL A 8 -1.73 -13.70 18.21
N PHE A 9 -2.45 -12.70 17.71
CA PHE A 9 -3.76 -12.34 18.25
C PHE A 9 -4.79 -13.43 17.92
N SER A 10 -5.66 -13.73 18.88
CA SER A 10 -6.81 -14.62 18.62
C SER A 10 -7.72 -13.97 17.58
N GLN A 11 -7.90 -14.62 16.43
CA GLN A 11 -8.76 -14.14 15.33
C GLN A 11 -10.22 -14.52 15.57
N THR A 12 -10.81 -13.92 16.60
CA THR A 12 -12.26 -14.02 16.83
C THR A 12 -13.02 -13.35 15.69
N GLU A 13 -14.31 -13.67 15.56
CA GLU A 13 -15.18 -13.01 14.58
C GLU A 13 -15.23 -11.49 14.80
N GLN A 14 -15.25 -11.04 16.06
CA GLN A 14 -15.24 -9.62 16.42
C GLN A 14 -13.93 -8.94 16.02
N HIS A 15 -12.81 -9.64 16.20
CA HIS A 15 -11.50 -9.13 15.82
C HIS A 15 -11.38 -8.95 14.30
N LEU A 16 -11.77 -9.96 13.53
CA LEU A 16 -11.82 -9.87 12.07
C LEU A 16 -12.78 -8.77 11.61
N LYS A 17 -13.92 -8.60 12.30
CA LYS A 17 -14.87 -7.53 11.98
C LYS A 17 -14.31 -6.14 12.23
N ALA A 18 -13.56 -5.95 13.32
CA ALA A 18 -12.87 -4.69 13.58
C ALA A 18 -11.87 -4.35 12.46
N SER A 19 -11.14 -5.36 11.99
CA SER A 19 -10.21 -5.21 10.85
C SER A 19 -10.92 -4.86 9.55
N GLU A 20 -12.03 -5.54 9.22
CA GLU A 20 -12.84 -5.19 8.05
C GLU A 20 -13.33 -3.74 8.10
N ASN A 21 -13.84 -3.30 9.25
CA ASN A 21 -14.33 -1.93 9.44
C ASN A 21 -13.21 -0.90 9.24
N PHE A 22 -12.01 -1.18 9.76
CA PHE A 22 -10.83 -0.35 9.53
C PHE A 22 -10.52 -0.22 8.02
N LEU A 23 -10.52 -1.33 7.27
CA LEU A 23 -10.24 -1.33 5.83
C LEU A 23 -11.23 -0.48 5.02
N GLU A 24 -12.50 -0.42 5.43
CA GLU A 24 -13.50 0.40 4.74
C GLU A 24 -13.26 1.90 4.90
N VAL A 25 -12.65 2.33 6.02
CA VAL A 25 -12.44 3.75 6.32
C VAL A 25 -11.01 4.24 6.09
N SER A 26 -10.04 3.33 5.99
CA SER A 26 -8.62 3.66 5.82
C SER A 26 -8.25 4.15 4.42
N GLY A 27 -9.16 4.00 3.46
CA GLY A 27 -8.89 4.26 2.04
C GLY A 27 -8.33 3.04 1.29
N ALA A 28 -8.27 1.86 1.92
CA ALA A 28 -7.74 0.65 1.32
C ALA A 28 -8.41 0.27 0.00
N ARG A 29 -9.73 0.50 -0.15
CA ARG A 29 -10.44 0.28 -1.42
C ARG A 29 -9.88 1.15 -2.55
N SER A 30 -9.72 2.45 -2.32
CA SER A 30 -9.16 3.37 -3.33
C SER A 30 -7.75 2.95 -3.72
N SER A 31 -6.90 2.63 -2.73
CA SER A 31 -5.54 2.16 -3.00
C SER A 31 -5.52 0.83 -3.77
N PHE A 32 -6.44 -0.09 -3.46
CA PHE A 32 -6.59 -1.34 -4.18
C PHE A 32 -6.99 -1.10 -5.64
N ASP A 33 -7.97 -0.22 -5.88
CA ASP A 33 -8.41 0.15 -7.22
C ASP A 33 -7.27 0.80 -8.03
N ASP A 34 -6.47 1.66 -7.40
CA ASP A 34 -5.29 2.28 -8.02
C ASP A 34 -4.24 1.23 -8.44
N VAL A 35 -3.98 0.24 -7.58
CA VAL A 35 -3.07 -0.88 -7.89
C VAL A 35 -3.59 -1.69 -9.06
N VAL A 36 -4.89 -2.03 -9.06
CA VAL A 36 -5.53 -2.77 -10.15
C VAL A 36 -5.45 -2.00 -11.46
N ASN A 37 -5.76 -0.71 -11.45
CA ASN A 37 -5.69 0.15 -12.63
C ASN A 37 -4.26 0.27 -13.17
N THR A 38 -3.29 0.44 -12.29
CA THR A 38 -1.86 0.51 -12.66
C THR A 38 -1.41 -0.81 -13.28
N MET A 39 -1.75 -1.94 -12.66
CA MET A 39 -1.40 -3.27 -13.18
C MET A 39 -2.04 -3.52 -14.55
N LEU A 40 -3.32 -3.17 -14.71
CA LEU A 40 -4.03 -3.31 -15.98
C LEU A 40 -3.41 -2.43 -17.07
N ALA A 41 -3.07 -1.18 -16.76
CA ALA A 41 -2.45 -0.26 -17.69
C ALA A 41 -1.08 -0.78 -18.14
N THR A 42 -0.23 -1.18 -17.20
CA THR A 42 1.11 -1.73 -17.49
C THR A 42 1.02 -2.98 -18.36
N GLN A 43 0.16 -3.94 -18.01
CA GLN A 43 0.01 -5.17 -18.79
C GLN A 43 -0.64 -4.94 -20.16
N THR A 44 -1.52 -3.94 -20.29
CA THR A 44 -2.11 -3.61 -21.61
C THR A 44 -1.08 -2.96 -22.53
N GLN A 45 -0.10 -2.21 -22.01
CA GLN A 45 0.94 -1.58 -22.83
C GLN A 45 1.85 -2.59 -23.52
N THR A 46 2.06 -3.77 -22.91
CA THR A 46 2.89 -4.85 -23.48
C THR A 46 2.15 -5.67 -24.54
N VAL A 47 0.84 -5.46 -24.71
CA VAL A 47 0.00 -6.15 -25.71
C VAL A 47 0.00 -5.38 -27.05
N PRO A 48 0.05 -6.07 -28.20
CA PRO A 48 -0.11 -5.47 -29.52
C PRO A 48 -1.38 -4.59 -29.61
N VAL A 49 -1.29 -3.43 -30.26
CA VAL A 49 -2.32 -2.38 -30.22
C VAL A 49 -3.70 -2.89 -30.63
N GLU A 50 -3.75 -3.72 -31.66
CA GLU A 50 -4.94 -4.37 -32.23
C GLU A 50 -5.63 -5.37 -31.27
N HIS A 51 -4.97 -5.76 -30.18
CA HIS A 51 -5.48 -6.70 -29.19
C HIS A 51 -5.75 -6.06 -27.83
N ARG A 52 -5.36 -4.81 -27.61
CA ARG A 52 -5.46 -4.13 -26.31
C ARG A 52 -6.88 -4.11 -25.77
N ASP A 53 -7.86 -3.69 -26.56
CA ASP A 53 -9.26 -3.60 -26.10
C ASP A 53 -9.81 -4.97 -25.66
N LYS A 54 -9.51 -6.02 -26.43
CA LYS A 54 -9.90 -7.40 -26.11
C LYS A 54 -9.22 -7.88 -24.83
N PHE A 55 -7.92 -7.64 -24.70
CA PHE A 55 -7.15 -8.00 -23.52
C PHE A 55 -7.67 -7.27 -22.27
N THR A 56 -7.84 -5.94 -22.35
CA THR A 56 -8.37 -5.12 -21.25
C THR A 56 -9.75 -5.62 -20.82
N LYS A 57 -10.63 -5.98 -21.76
CA LYS A 57 -11.94 -6.56 -21.44
C LYS A 57 -11.82 -7.87 -20.65
N VAL A 58 -11.02 -8.82 -21.13
CA VAL A 58 -10.81 -10.12 -20.46
C VAL A 58 -10.22 -9.92 -19.07
N MET A 59 -9.23 -9.04 -18.92
CA MET A 59 -8.60 -8.75 -17.63
C MET A 59 -9.58 -8.12 -16.64
N LYS A 60 -10.41 -7.16 -17.08
CA LYS A 60 -11.46 -6.57 -16.23
C LYS A 60 -12.48 -7.63 -15.78
N GLU A 61 -12.93 -8.50 -16.70
CA GLU A 61 -13.85 -9.59 -16.36
C GLU A 61 -13.22 -10.58 -15.37
N PHE A 62 -11.95 -10.91 -15.52
CA PHE A 62 -11.23 -11.79 -14.61
C PHE A 62 -11.03 -11.14 -13.22
N PHE A 63 -10.60 -9.88 -13.17
CA PHE A 63 -10.42 -9.16 -11.92
C PHE A 63 -11.73 -8.98 -11.16
N ALA A 64 -12.83 -8.67 -11.84
CA ALA A 64 -14.13 -8.60 -11.19
C ALA A 64 -14.53 -9.92 -10.50
N LYS A 65 -14.12 -11.07 -11.06
CA LYS A 65 -14.45 -12.41 -10.54
C LYS A 65 -13.57 -12.91 -9.40
N TYR A 66 -12.31 -12.48 -9.34
CA TYR A 66 -11.32 -13.09 -8.44
C TYR A 66 -10.42 -12.11 -7.71
N PHE A 67 -10.31 -10.88 -8.22
CA PHE A 67 -9.35 -9.88 -7.78
C PHE A 67 -10.02 -8.52 -7.57
N SER A 68 -11.20 -8.55 -6.95
CA SER A 68 -11.87 -7.34 -6.47
C SER A 68 -11.60 -7.16 -4.98
N PHE A 69 -11.69 -5.92 -4.52
CA PHE A 69 -11.52 -5.61 -3.10
C PHE A 69 -12.48 -6.43 -2.24
N ASP A 70 -13.75 -6.58 -2.64
CA ASP A 70 -14.74 -7.32 -1.85
C ASP A 70 -14.40 -8.81 -1.69
N ILE A 71 -13.79 -9.42 -2.71
CA ILE A 71 -13.36 -10.83 -2.68
C ILE A 71 -12.12 -11.00 -1.77
N LEU A 72 -11.18 -10.04 -1.84
CA LEU A 72 -9.92 -10.14 -1.11
C LEU A 72 -9.98 -9.53 0.29
N LYS A 73 -10.96 -8.69 0.60
CA LYS A 73 -11.12 -8.01 1.89
C LYS A 73 -11.01 -8.94 3.08
N PRO A 74 -11.65 -10.14 3.12
CA PRO A 74 -11.49 -11.03 4.27
C PRO A 74 -10.05 -11.50 4.49
N LYS A 75 -9.29 -11.71 3.40
CA LYS A 75 -7.87 -12.10 3.48
C LYS A 75 -6.99 -10.93 3.94
N ILE A 76 -7.28 -9.73 3.45
CA ILE A 76 -6.58 -8.51 3.87
C ILE A 76 -6.90 -8.22 5.34
N ALA A 77 -8.17 -8.34 5.75
CA ALA A 77 -8.60 -8.14 7.12
C ALA A 77 -7.89 -9.11 8.08
N LYS A 78 -7.76 -10.38 7.67
CA LYS A 78 -6.98 -11.37 8.42
C LYS A 78 -5.54 -10.93 8.63
N MET A 79 -4.84 -10.50 7.57
CA MET A 79 -3.46 -9.99 7.66
C MET A 79 -3.34 -8.82 8.66
N TYR A 80 -4.25 -7.85 8.63
CA TYR A 80 -4.24 -6.75 9.60
C TYR A 80 -4.54 -7.22 11.04
N ALA A 81 -5.43 -8.20 11.21
CA ALA A 81 -5.74 -8.79 12.52
C ALA A 81 -4.60 -9.69 13.06
N GLU A 82 -3.58 -10.00 12.27
CA GLU A 82 -2.36 -10.67 12.73
C GLU A 82 -1.38 -9.68 13.36
N GLU A 83 -1.42 -8.41 12.95
CA GLU A 83 -0.46 -7.37 13.33
C GLU A 83 -1.01 -6.40 14.38
N PHE A 84 -2.33 -6.21 14.44
CA PHE A 84 -2.99 -5.29 15.34
C PHE A 84 -4.00 -6.02 16.21
N SER A 85 -4.12 -5.60 17.46
CA SER A 85 -5.20 -6.04 18.34
C SER A 85 -6.54 -5.44 17.93
N GLU A 86 -7.64 -6.04 18.42
CA GLU A 86 -8.99 -5.54 18.17
C GLU A 86 -9.18 -4.08 18.62
N ASN A 87 -8.58 -3.68 19.74
CA ASN A 87 -8.69 -2.31 20.24
C ASN A 87 -7.91 -1.32 19.36
N GLU A 88 -6.70 -1.68 18.92
CA GLU A 88 -5.93 -0.84 17.99
C GLU A 88 -6.65 -0.65 16.66
N LEU A 89 -7.27 -1.71 16.12
CA LEU A 89 -8.07 -1.61 14.90
C LEU A 89 -9.29 -0.69 15.08
N LYS A 90 -9.93 -0.71 16.24
CA LYS A 90 -11.03 0.23 16.57
C LYS A 90 -10.53 1.67 16.68
N ASP A 91 -9.41 1.89 17.35
CA ASP A 91 -8.81 3.23 17.48
C ASP A 91 -8.40 3.80 16.13
N LEU A 92 -7.78 2.98 15.27
CA LEU A 92 -7.47 3.32 13.90
C LEU A 92 -8.75 3.65 13.11
N THR A 93 -9.81 2.86 13.25
CA THR A 93 -11.10 3.13 12.60
C THR A 93 -11.64 4.50 13.00
N VAL A 94 -11.59 4.87 14.28
CA VAL A 94 -12.03 6.19 14.76
C VAL A 94 -11.20 7.30 14.12
N PHE A 95 -9.87 7.15 14.12
CA PHE A 95 -8.98 8.14 13.53
C PHE A 95 -9.27 8.32 12.03
N TYR A 96 -9.24 7.25 11.24
CA TYR A 96 -9.45 7.31 9.79
C TYR A 96 -10.88 7.71 9.39
N SER A 97 -11.86 7.57 10.28
CA SER A 97 -13.22 8.10 10.07
C SER A 97 -13.33 9.61 10.27
N SER A 98 -12.41 10.22 11.05
CA SER A 98 -12.41 11.65 11.33
C SER A 98 -12.03 12.50 10.11
N GLY A 99 -12.39 13.79 10.13
CA GLY A 99 -11.99 14.72 9.05
C GLY A 99 -10.47 14.83 8.88
N THR A 100 -9.72 14.83 9.99
CA THR A 100 -8.26 14.85 9.99
C THR A 100 -7.69 13.55 9.44
N GLY A 101 -8.20 12.39 9.87
CA GLY A 101 -7.72 11.08 9.41
C GLY A 101 -7.97 10.86 7.93
N LYS A 102 -9.16 11.23 7.42
CA LYS A 102 -9.44 11.20 5.96
C LYS A 102 -8.49 12.09 5.17
N LYS A 103 -8.23 13.31 5.66
CA LYS A 103 -7.25 14.22 5.05
C LYS A 103 -5.85 13.62 5.06
N PHE A 104 -5.43 13.05 6.18
CA PHE A 104 -4.13 12.38 6.31
C PHE A 104 -3.99 11.23 5.31
N ALA A 105 -4.96 10.31 5.26
CA ALA A 105 -4.99 9.19 4.31
C ALA A 105 -4.85 9.66 2.86
N SER A 106 -5.61 10.69 2.46
CA SER A 106 -5.56 11.26 1.11
C SER A 106 -4.24 11.95 0.76
N LYS A 107 -3.47 12.38 1.76
CA LYS A 107 -2.21 13.13 1.59
C LYS A 107 -0.97 12.27 1.79
N LEU A 108 -1.10 11.07 2.36
CA LEU A 108 0.04 10.23 2.70
C LEU A 108 0.94 9.97 1.49
N GLY A 109 0.38 9.54 0.35
CA GLY A 109 1.17 9.33 -0.88
C GLY A 109 1.87 10.59 -1.41
N PHE A 110 1.20 11.75 -1.35
CA PHE A 110 1.81 13.03 -1.73
C PHE A 110 2.98 13.40 -0.80
N LEU A 111 2.80 13.23 0.51
CA LEU A 111 3.84 13.51 1.51
C LEU A 111 5.03 12.58 1.35
N THR A 112 4.81 11.28 1.15
CA THR A 112 5.88 10.31 0.89
C THR A 112 6.67 10.67 -0.35
N LYS A 113 6.00 10.96 -1.48
CA LYS A 113 6.66 11.39 -2.72
C LYS A 113 7.49 12.64 -2.50
N ARG A 114 6.92 13.65 -1.82
CA ARG A 114 7.64 14.89 -1.54
C ARG A 114 8.85 14.68 -0.64
N GLY A 115 8.75 13.78 0.33
CA GLY A 115 9.86 13.36 1.18
C GLY A 115 11.00 12.73 0.39
N MET A 116 10.68 11.84 -0.56
CA MET A 116 11.68 11.25 -1.46
C MET A 116 12.38 12.31 -2.33
N GLU A 117 11.62 13.24 -2.94
CA GLU A 117 12.18 14.33 -3.75
C GLU A 117 13.16 15.21 -2.94
N ILE A 118 12.83 15.49 -1.68
CA ILE A 118 13.73 16.22 -0.78
C ILE A 118 15.02 15.43 -0.57
N GLY A 119 14.93 14.14 -0.23
CA GLY A 119 16.10 13.29 -0.02
C GLY A 119 16.99 13.17 -1.26
N GLU A 120 16.38 12.98 -2.43
CA GLU A 120 17.09 12.96 -3.72
C GLU A 120 17.82 14.29 -3.97
N THR A 121 17.13 15.42 -3.75
CA THR A 121 17.73 16.76 -3.91
C THR A 121 18.92 16.94 -2.97
N THR A 122 18.78 16.57 -1.70
CA THR A 122 19.87 16.66 -0.71
C THR A 122 21.08 15.83 -1.12
N VAL A 123 20.88 14.60 -1.64
CA VAL A 123 22.00 13.79 -2.15
C VAL A 123 22.66 14.46 -3.35
N GLN A 124 21.88 15.02 -4.28
CA GLN A 124 22.43 15.71 -5.45
C GLN A 124 23.25 16.96 -5.07
N GLU A 125 22.80 17.72 -4.08
CA GLU A 125 23.53 18.88 -3.54
C GLU A 125 24.89 18.50 -2.95
N HIS A 126 25.03 17.28 -2.41
CA HIS A 126 26.24 16.78 -1.74
C HIS A 126 26.98 15.70 -2.55
N LYS A 127 26.67 15.56 -3.85
CA LYS A 127 27.18 14.46 -4.69
C LYS A 127 28.71 14.39 -4.76
N ASP A 128 29.39 15.54 -4.71
CA ASP A 128 30.84 15.62 -4.84
C ASP A 128 31.53 15.12 -3.55
N GLU A 129 30.95 15.45 -2.39
CA GLU A 129 31.39 14.92 -1.10
C GLU A 129 31.19 13.42 -1.04
N LEU A 130 29.99 12.94 -1.43
CA LEU A 130 29.70 11.51 -1.52
C LEU A 130 30.69 10.77 -2.44
N THR A 131 31.04 11.36 -3.58
CA THR A 131 32.02 10.80 -4.51
C THR A 131 33.40 10.66 -3.86
N LYS A 132 33.86 11.67 -3.12
CA LYS A 132 35.13 11.61 -2.37
C LYS A 132 35.11 10.53 -1.29
N MET A 133 34.00 10.39 -0.56
CA MET A 133 33.84 9.34 0.45
C MET A 133 33.94 7.95 -0.18
N ILE A 134 33.22 7.72 -1.29
CA ILE A 134 33.29 6.44 -2.03
C ILE A 134 34.71 6.17 -2.52
N GLN A 135 35.39 7.17 -3.07
CA GLN A 135 36.79 7.02 -3.51
C GLN A 135 37.73 6.71 -2.34
N SER A 136 37.51 7.28 -1.15
CA SER A 136 38.35 7.01 0.02
C SER A 136 38.14 5.61 0.59
N GLU A 137 36.92 5.07 0.53
CA GLU A 137 36.59 3.74 1.07
C GLU A 137 36.88 2.60 0.10
N PHE A 138 36.70 2.83 -1.21
CA PHE A 138 36.79 1.81 -2.24
C PHE A 138 37.89 2.05 -3.29
N GLY A 139 38.59 3.17 -3.22
CA GLY A 139 39.74 3.45 -4.08
C GLY A 139 40.99 2.72 -3.60
N GLN A 140 41.46 1.76 -4.41
CA GLN A 140 42.88 1.41 -4.46
C GLN A 140 43.63 2.41 -5.34
#